data_AF-A0A1N7H4B0-F1
#
_entry.id   AF-A0A1N7H4B0-F1
#
_cell.length_a   1.000
_cell.length_b   1.000
_cell.length_c   1.000
_cell.angle_alpha   90.00
_cell.angle_beta   90.00
_cell.angle_gamma   90.00
#
_symmetry.space_group_name_H-M   'P 1'
#
loop_
_entity.id
_entity.type
_entity.pdbx_description
1 polymer ?
#
loop_
_entity_poly.entity_id
_entity_poly.type
_entity_poly.pdbx_seq_one_letter_code
_entity_poly.pdbx_strand_id
1 'polypeptide(L)'
;MVRVDDSDDVTKCWLSPDELDRLERAAGEGGWEREVAIQPMGRCGLRASEVSYPGDSNLRYSDDGDIWVFEVQGKNTKGGSKKTRDAWMPDDVADDIHKYSRERGLDLSDP
;
A
#
# COMPACT_ATOMS: atom_id res chain seq x y z
N MET A 1 22.97 -3.02 12.75
CA MET A 1 21.54 -2.71 12.96
C MET A 1 21.29 -1.30 12.47
N VAL A 2 20.49 -1.11 11.43
CA VAL A 2 20.25 0.20 10.79
C VAL A 2 19.27 0.99 11.65
N ARG A 3 19.66 2.17 12.12
CA ARG A 3 18.73 3.15 12.74
C ARG A 3 18.01 3.88 11.62
N VAL A 4 16.68 3.76 11.59
CA VAL A 4 15.82 4.19 10.48
C VAL A 4 15.25 5.60 10.69
N ASP A 5 15.45 6.23 11.86
CA ASP A 5 14.78 7.50 12.22
C ASP A 5 15.41 8.23 13.44
N ASP A 6 15.08 9.52 13.58
CA ASP A 6 15.26 10.46 14.71
C ASP A 6 14.33 10.18 15.92
N SER A 7 13.87 8.94 16.12
CA SER A 7 12.97 8.60 17.24
C SER A 7 13.75 8.32 18.53
N ASP A 8 14.14 9.37 19.28
CA ASP A 8 14.67 9.36 20.66
C ASP A 8 15.32 8.01 21.16
N ASP A 9 14.97 7.53 22.36
CA ASP A 9 15.64 6.41 23.05
C ASP A 9 15.20 5.01 22.57
N VAL A 10 14.24 4.91 21.64
CA VAL A 10 13.63 3.63 21.25
C VAL A 10 14.10 3.17 19.88
N THR A 11 14.65 1.96 19.83
CA THR A 11 15.10 1.37 18.57
C THR A 11 13.90 0.86 17.77
N LYS A 12 13.73 1.37 16.54
CA LYS A 12 12.79 0.80 15.57
C LYS A 12 13.36 -0.50 15.00
N CYS A 13 12.58 -1.57 15.12
CA CYS A 13 12.90 -2.87 14.53
C CYS A 13 12.13 -3.06 13.23
N TRP A 14 12.79 -3.68 12.25
CA TRP A 14 12.12 -4.15 11.06
C TRP A 14 11.31 -5.40 11.39
N LEU A 15 10.12 -5.50 10.80
CA LEU A 15 9.37 -6.75 10.80
C LEU A 15 10.03 -7.73 9.83
N SER A 16 10.11 -8.99 10.23
CA SER A 16 10.33 -10.10 9.31
C SER A 16 9.10 -10.29 8.40
N PRO A 17 9.24 -11.01 7.26
CA PRO A 17 8.10 -11.35 6.41
C PRO A 17 6.96 -12.04 7.19
N ASP A 18 7.25 -13.04 8.02
CA ASP A 18 6.25 -13.75 8.83
C ASP A 18 5.58 -12.85 9.88
N GLU A 19 6.26 -11.82 10.37
CA GLU A 19 5.65 -10.81 11.26
C GLU A 19 4.73 -9.87 10.51
N LEU A 20 5.08 -9.51 9.27
CA LEU A 20 4.21 -8.73 8.39
C LEU A 20 2.95 -9.53 8.01
N ASP A 21 3.08 -10.79 7.62
CA ASP A 21 1.94 -11.67 7.32
C ASP A 21 0.96 -11.75 8.51
N ARG A 22 1.49 -11.90 9.72
CA ARG A 22 0.69 -11.93 10.95
C ARG A 22 0.01 -10.60 11.22
N LEU A 23 0.68 -9.48 10.96
CA LEU A 23 0.11 -8.15 11.13
C LEU A 23 -1.05 -7.90 10.14
N GLU A 24 -0.86 -8.25 8.88
CA GLU A 24 -1.90 -8.15 7.83
C GLU A 24 -3.15 -8.94 8.23
N ARG A 25 -2.97 -10.22 8.59
CA ARG A 25 -4.08 -11.09 9.03
C ARG A 25 -4.77 -10.56 10.29
N ALA A 26 -4.01 -10.11 11.29
CA ALA A 26 -4.58 -9.56 12.52
C ALA A 26 -5.39 -8.28 12.25
N ALA A 27 -4.98 -7.45 11.29
CA ALA A 27 -5.77 -6.29 10.87
C ALA A 27 -7.09 -6.72 10.21
N GLY A 28 -7.05 -7.77 9.40
CA GLY A 28 -8.21 -8.37 8.72
C GLY A 28 -9.29 -8.90 9.65
N GLU A 29 -8.96 -9.29 10.88
CA GLU A 29 -9.95 -9.67 11.91
C GLU A 29 -10.97 -8.56 12.20
N GLY A 30 -10.59 -7.29 11.97
CA GLY A 30 -11.45 -6.12 12.14
C GLY A 30 -12.19 -5.67 10.88
N GLY A 31 -12.10 -6.42 9.79
CA GLY A 31 -12.60 -6.06 8.46
C GLY A 31 -11.51 -6.22 7.41
N TRP A 32 -11.82 -6.91 6.31
CA TRP A 32 -10.84 -7.25 5.28
C TRP A 32 -10.25 -6.01 4.58
N GLU A 33 -10.96 -4.88 4.59
CA GLU A 33 -10.45 -3.60 4.09
C GLU A 33 -9.22 -3.10 4.87
N ARG A 34 -9.10 -3.50 6.14
CA ARG A 34 -7.96 -3.15 7.00
C ARG A 34 -6.74 -3.97 6.64
N GLU A 35 -6.93 -5.26 6.31
CA GLU A 35 -5.87 -6.12 5.79
C GLU A 35 -5.31 -5.53 4.48
N VAL A 36 -6.20 -5.21 3.53
CA VAL A 36 -5.83 -4.54 2.27
C VAL A 36 -5.12 -3.21 2.52
N ALA A 37 -5.48 -2.46 3.57
CA ALA A 37 -4.80 -1.21 3.89
C ALA A 37 -3.35 -1.41 4.40
N ILE A 38 -3.08 -2.51 5.14
CA ILE A 38 -1.72 -2.81 5.64
C ILE A 38 -0.79 -3.23 4.51
N GLN A 39 -1.28 -4.00 3.54
CA GLN A 39 -0.47 -4.57 2.46
C GLN A 39 0.36 -3.51 1.68
N PRO A 40 -0.18 -2.39 1.14
CA PRO A 40 0.63 -1.37 0.48
C PRO A 40 1.65 -0.69 1.39
N MET A 41 1.38 -0.59 2.69
CA MET A 41 2.33 -0.02 3.65
C MET A 41 3.51 -0.95 3.88
N GLY A 42 3.23 -2.23 4.16
CA GLY A 42 4.25 -3.22 4.47
C GLY A 42 5.02 -3.71 3.25
N ARG A 43 4.32 -3.91 2.12
CA ARG A 43 4.86 -4.53 0.90
C ARG A 43 5.40 -3.51 -0.11
N CYS A 44 4.75 -2.35 -0.21
CA CYS A 44 5.10 -1.32 -1.21
C CYS A 44 5.73 -0.06 -0.60
N GLY A 45 5.82 0.00 0.74
CA GLY A 45 6.42 1.12 1.46
C GLY A 45 5.60 2.41 1.38
N LEU A 46 4.27 2.31 1.34
CA LEU A 46 3.39 3.47 1.42
C LEU A 46 3.33 4.02 2.84
N ARG A 47 3.22 5.34 2.94
CA ARG A 47 2.82 5.97 4.21
C ARG A 47 1.33 5.75 4.41
N ALA A 48 0.87 5.77 5.67
CA ALA A 48 -0.56 5.71 5.97
C ALA A 48 -1.40 6.76 5.21
N SER A 49 -0.86 7.97 5.00
CA SER A 49 -1.54 9.02 4.22
C SER A 49 -1.55 8.80 2.70
N GLU A 50 -0.83 7.79 2.22
CA GLU A 50 -0.75 7.39 0.80
C GLU A 50 -1.65 6.18 0.52
N VAL A 51 -2.18 5.46 1.53
CA VAL A 51 -2.95 4.22 1.33
C VAL A 51 -4.35 4.44 0.73
N SER A 52 -4.94 5.63 0.89
CA SER A 52 -6.29 5.90 0.39
C SER A 52 -6.40 5.88 -1.15
N TYR A 53 -5.26 5.86 -1.85
CA TYR A 53 -5.13 5.62 -3.28
C TYR A 53 -3.76 4.95 -3.48
N PRO A 54 -3.73 3.67 -3.86
CA PRO A 54 -4.13 3.30 -5.20
C PRO A 54 -5.38 2.40 -5.23
N GLY A 55 -6.21 2.61 -6.25
CA GLY A 55 -7.23 1.65 -6.66
C GLY A 55 -6.86 0.98 -7.99
N ASP A 56 -7.78 0.16 -8.51
CA ASP A 56 -7.69 -0.54 -9.79
C ASP A 56 -7.15 0.34 -10.94
N SER A 57 -7.69 1.55 -11.09
CA SER A 57 -7.32 2.49 -12.16
C SER A 57 -5.92 3.09 -12.04
N ASN A 58 -5.24 2.90 -10.91
CA ASN A 58 -3.88 3.40 -10.68
C ASN A 58 -2.82 2.33 -10.96
N LEU A 59 -3.19 1.06 -10.98
CA LEU A 59 -2.29 -0.05 -11.26
C LEU A 59 -2.04 -0.17 -12.75
N ARG A 60 -0.78 -0.33 -13.12
CA ARG A 60 -0.33 -0.57 -14.49
C ARG A 60 0.53 -1.82 -14.51
N TYR A 61 0.20 -2.75 -15.37
CA TYR A 61 1.05 -3.91 -15.59
C TYR A 61 2.12 -3.57 -16.63
N SER A 62 3.35 -3.98 -16.36
CA SER A 62 4.49 -3.80 -17.24
C SER A 62 4.91 -5.15 -17.82
N ASP A 63 4.63 -5.37 -19.10
CA ASP A 63 4.99 -6.61 -19.80
C ASP A 63 6.52 -6.84 -19.84
N ASP A 64 7.30 -5.76 -19.91
CA ASP A 64 8.77 -5.83 -19.93
C ASP A 64 9.36 -6.39 -18.63
N GLY A 65 8.68 -6.14 -17.51
CA GLY A 65 9.14 -6.53 -16.18
C GLY A 65 8.35 -7.69 -15.58
N ASP A 66 7.23 -8.10 -16.18
CA ASP A 66 6.25 -9.03 -15.59
C ASP A 66 5.85 -8.59 -14.17
N ILE A 67 5.50 -7.30 -14.03
CA ILE A 67 5.22 -6.69 -12.72
C ILE A 67 4.12 -5.65 -12.78
N TRP A 68 3.45 -5.46 -11.63
CA TRP A 68 2.59 -4.31 -11.38
C TRP A 68 3.39 -3.12 -10.88
N VAL A 69 3.05 -1.93 -11.39
CA VAL A 69 3.61 -0.65 -10.97
C VAL A 69 2.51 0.40 -10.81
N PHE A 70 2.74 1.37 -9.92
CA PHE A 70 1.83 2.49 -9.72
C PHE A 70 2.57 3.75 -9.29
N GLU A 71 1.96 4.91 -9.55
CA GLU A 71 2.51 6.20 -9.15
C GLU A 71 2.02 6.58 -7.74
N VAL A 72 2.96 6.79 -6.82
CA VAL A 72 2.70 7.35 -5.49
C VAL A 72 2.82 8.87 -5.54
N GLN A 73 1.80 9.58 -5.05
CA GLN A 73 1.83 11.05 -4.96
C GLN A 73 2.21 11.52 -3.56
N GLY A 74 3.45 11.98 -3.39
CA GLY A 74 3.93 12.47 -2.11
C GLY A 74 3.23 13.75 -1.62
N LYS A 75 3.49 14.10 -0.35
CA LYS A 75 3.06 15.39 0.23
C LYS A 75 3.73 16.56 -0.48
N ASN A 76 2.96 17.62 -0.71
CA ASN A 76 3.43 18.85 -1.34
C ASN A 76 3.88 19.86 -0.28
N THR A 77 5.14 19.77 0.15
CA THR A 77 5.61 20.50 1.34
C THR A 77 6.24 21.88 1.05
N LYS A 78 6.38 22.28 -0.22
CA LYS A 78 7.09 23.52 -0.60
C LYS A 78 6.43 24.36 -1.70
N GLY A 79 5.19 24.03 -2.11
CA GLY A 79 4.52 24.63 -3.27
C GLY A 79 5.06 24.09 -4.60
N GLY A 80 4.18 23.92 -5.61
CA GLY A 80 4.50 23.29 -6.90
C GLY A 80 3.65 22.06 -7.20
N SER A 81 4.03 21.23 -8.17
CA SER A 81 3.41 19.91 -8.38
C SER A 81 3.86 18.92 -7.29
N LYS A 82 3.00 17.95 -6.94
CA LYS A 82 3.36 16.89 -5.97
C LYS A 82 4.58 16.13 -6.50
N LYS A 83 5.52 15.81 -5.61
CA LYS A 83 6.59 14.87 -5.97
C LYS A 83 5.97 13.49 -6.16
N THR A 84 6.17 12.90 -7.33
CA THR A 84 5.71 11.55 -7.63
C THR A 84 6.88 10.58 -7.65
N ARG A 85 6.59 9.31 -7.39
CA ARG A 85 7.52 8.19 -7.58
C ARG A 85 6.73 6.98 -8.05
N ASP A 86 7.33 6.13 -8.87
CA ASP A 86 6.76 4.81 -9.11
C ASP A 86 7.14 3.85 -7.97
N ALA A 87 6.24 2.91 -7.69
CA ALA A 87 6.45 1.80 -6.78
C ALA A 87 6.02 0.50 -7.46
N TRP A 88 6.77 -0.57 -7.16
CA TRP A 88 6.41 -1.93 -7.52
C TRP A 88 5.29 -2.44 -6.61
N MET A 89 4.44 -3.30 -7.15
CA MET A 89 3.40 -3.99 -6.41
C MET A 89 3.49 -5.51 -6.61
N PRO A 90 3.50 -6.30 -5.53
CA PRO A 90 3.34 -7.75 -5.61
C PRO A 90 1.99 -8.17 -6.21
N ASP A 91 1.96 -9.31 -6.90
CA ASP A 91 0.76 -9.80 -7.59
C ASP A 91 -0.41 -10.08 -6.65
N ASP A 92 -0.13 -10.65 -5.47
CA ASP A 92 -1.13 -10.94 -4.43
C ASP A 92 -1.77 -9.65 -3.89
N VAL A 93 -0.96 -8.61 -3.67
CA VAL A 93 -1.45 -7.29 -3.27
C VAL A 93 -2.25 -6.62 -4.38
N ALA A 94 -1.81 -6.73 -5.64
CA ALA A 94 -2.55 -6.19 -6.78
C ALA A 94 -3.93 -6.85 -6.90
N ASP A 95 -4.00 -8.18 -6.81
CA ASP A 95 -5.24 -8.95 -6.82
C ASP A 95 -6.22 -8.50 -5.73
N ASP A 96 -5.73 -8.26 -4.51
CA ASP A 96 -6.56 -7.80 -3.40
C ASP A 96 -7.05 -6.36 -3.60
N ILE A 97 -6.24 -5.47 -4.16
CA ILE A 97 -6.68 -4.12 -4.55
C ILE A 97 -7.72 -4.17 -5.66
N HIS A 98 -7.57 -5.05 -6.65
CA HIS A 98 -8.56 -5.26 -7.71
C HIS A 98 -9.88 -5.79 -7.15
N LYS A 99 -9.85 -6.76 -6.22
CA LYS A 99 -11.06 -7.22 -5.50
C LYS A 99 -11.70 -6.08 -4.72
N TYR A 100 -10.91 -5.31 -3.97
CA TYR A 100 -11.43 -4.24 -3.11
C TYR A 100 -12.09 -3.14 -3.92
N SER A 101 -11.45 -2.75 -5.02
CA SER A 101 -11.99 -1.73 -5.94
C SER A 101 -13.29 -2.20 -6.60
N ARG A 102 -13.38 -3.48 -6.99
CA ARG A 102 -14.59 -4.06 -7.59
C ARG A 102 -15.75 -4.09 -6.60
N GLU A 103 -15.53 -4.56 -5.38
CA GLU A 103 -16.59 -4.59 -4.34
C GLU A 103 -17.16 -3.20 -4.09
N ARG A 104 -16.29 -2.19 -3.93
CA ARG A 104 -16.72 -0.79 -3.74
C ARG A 104 -17.40 -0.19 -4.98
N GLY A 105 -16.97 -0.60 -6.18
CA GLY A 105 -17.61 -0.20 -7.43
C GLY A 105 -19.03 -0.78 -7.57
N LEU A 106 -19.23 -2.02 -7.13
CA LEU A 106 -20.53 -2.68 -7.12
C LEU A 106 -21.47 -2.06 -6.09
N ASP A 107 -21.00 -1.81 -4.86
CA ASP A 107 -21.73 -1.09 -3.79
C ASP A 107 -22.27 0.28 -4.25
N LEU A 108 -21.50 1.01 -5.09
CA LEU A 108 -21.91 2.32 -5.63
C LEU A 108 -22.91 2.22 -6.78
N SER A 109 -23.11 1.03 -7.35
CA SER A 109 -23.95 0.79 -8.53
C SER A 109 -25.22 -0.02 -8.24
N ASP A 110 -25.39 -0.50 -7.00
CA ASP A 110 -26.59 -1.25 -6.58
C ASP A 110 -27.73 -0.27 -6.15
N PRO A 111 -28.97 -0.39 -6.66
CA PRO A 111 -30.06 0.60 -6.49
C PRO A 111 -30.67 0.75 -5.10
#